data_AF-A0A976CRC6-F1
#
_entry.id   AF-A0A976CRC6-F1
#
_cell.length_a   1.000
_cell.length_b   1.000
_cell.length_c   1.000
_cell.angle_alpha   90.00
_cell.angle_beta   90.00
_cell.angle_gamma   90.00
#
_symmetry.space_group_name_H-M   'P 1'
#
loop_
_entity.id
_entity.type
_entity.pdbx_description
1 polymer ?
#
loop_
_entity_poly.entity_id
_entity_poly.type
_entity_poly.pdbx_seq_one_letter_code
_entity_poly.pdbx_strand_id
1 'polypeptide(L)'
;MAIQTSIANQKPNIEQIISVITKPMIGEICHQVIFSYGDELRLDFGEMSAYTHPKLAHLCKGSWQLGTRATPWVFKQGDRILTSSLPVDIDEVEIDAVKKVLQQLENKELIDFAIDAHNISLTLVFESDYQLILQPDLQDDSGLPYWELFMPTEQVLTVGPDFFWECKSIHEG
;
A
#
# COMPACT_ATOMS: atom_id res chain seq x y z
N MET A 1 -13.20 -3.86 48.56
CA MET A 1 -13.73 -3.52 47.22
C MET A 1 -12.70 -3.99 46.21
N ALA A 2 -12.99 -5.05 45.46
CA ALA A 2 -12.14 -5.47 44.36
C ALA A 2 -12.51 -4.64 43.14
N ILE A 3 -11.54 -3.91 42.59
CA ILE A 3 -11.68 -3.22 41.32
C ILE A 3 -11.75 -4.31 40.25
N GLN A 4 -12.96 -4.60 39.80
CA GLN A 4 -13.19 -5.44 38.65
C GLN A 4 -12.75 -4.61 37.43
N THR A 5 -11.49 -4.75 37.02
CA THR A 5 -11.01 -4.25 35.73
C THR A 5 -11.79 -4.98 34.64
N SER A 6 -12.86 -4.32 34.21
CA SER A 6 -13.62 -4.68 33.03
C SER A 6 -12.70 -4.55 31.82
N ILE A 7 -12.16 -5.67 31.35
CA ILE A 7 -11.60 -5.81 30.01
C ILE A 7 -12.81 -5.81 29.06
N ALA A 8 -13.52 -4.69 28.97
CA ALA A 8 -14.63 -4.53 28.05
C ALA A 8 -14.08 -4.22 26.66
N ASN A 9 -14.12 -5.21 25.77
CA ASN A 9 -14.30 -5.08 24.32
C ASN A 9 -13.72 -3.80 23.68
N GLN A 10 -12.42 -3.54 23.84
CA GLN A 10 -11.77 -2.65 22.89
C GLN A 10 -11.60 -3.44 21.60
N LYS A 11 -12.40 -3.07 20.57
CA LYS A 11 -12.09 -3.49 19.20
C LYS A 11 -10.60 -3.19 18.97
N PRO A 12 -9.81 -4.15 18.47
CA PRO A 12 -8.40 -3.93 18.29
C PRO A 12 -8.19 -2.70 17.38
N ASN A 13 -7.27 -1.82 17.77
CA ASN A 13 -6.95 -0.60 17.02
C ASN A 13 -6.41 -1.01 15.64
N ILE A 14 -7.00 -0.52 14.56
CA ILE A 14 -6.59 -0.80 13.18
C ILE A 14 -5.10 -0.55 12.96
N GLU A 15 -4.52 0.47 13.59
CA GLU A 15 -3.08 0.76 13.53
C GLU A 15 -2.24 -0.39 14.09
N GLN A 16 -2.66 -0.95 15.23
CA GLN A 16 -1.97 -2.07 15.85
C GLN A 16 -2.12 -3.35 15.02
N ILE A 17 -3.31 -3.60 14.47
CA ILE A 17 -3.56 -4.78 13.64
C ILE A 17 -2.70 -4.71 12.37
N ILE A 18 -2.77 -3.59 11.66
CA ILE A 18 -2.01 -3.39 10.43
C ILE A 18 -0.52 -3.48 10.72
N SER A 19 -0.03 -2.82 11.78
CA SER A 19 1.37 -2.94 12.21
C SER A 19 1.79 -4.39 12.46
N VAL A 20 0.95 -5.22 13.12
CA VAL A 20 1.27 -6.64 13.34
C VAL A 20 1.29 -7.43 12.03
N ILE A 21 0.35 -7.18 11.13
CA ILE A 21 0.25 -7.87 9.83
C ILE A 21 1.44 -7.52 8.93
N THR A 22 1.83 -6.24 8.88
CA THR A 22 2.86 -5.75 7.95
C THR A 22 4.26 -5.78 8.53
N LYS A 23 4.43 -6.03 9.84
CA LYS A 23 5.75 -6.18 10.46
C LYS A 23 6.72 -7.10 9.70
N PRO A 24 6.30 -8.27 9.16
CA PRO A 24 7.21 -9.15 8.41
C PRO A 24 7.68 -8.57 7.07
N MET A 25 7.03 -7.55 6.54
CA MET A 25 7.40 -6.86 5.30
C MET A 25 8.49 -5.80 5.52
N ILE A 26 8.71 -5.37 6.76
CA ILE A 26 9.76 -4.39 7.09
C ILE A 26 11.14 -5.03 6.86
N GLY A 27 12.00 -4.33 6.12
CA GLY A 27 13.30 -4.83 5.67
C GLY A 27 13.26 -5.47 4.28
N GLU A 28 12.08 -5.64 3.68
CA GLU A 28 11.99 -6.15 2.30
C GLU A 28 12.34 -5.05 1.29
N ILE A 29 12.95 -5.47 0.19
CA ILE A 29 13.29 -4.59 -0.93
C ILE A 29 12.06 -4.41 -1.82
N CYS A 30 11.74 -3.16 -2.17
CA CYS A 30 10.82 -2.87 -3.26
C CYS A 30 11.51 -3.19 -4.58
N HIS A 31 11.09 -4.26 -5.25
CA HIS A 31 11.74 -4.74 -6.47
C HIS A 31 11.16 -4.12 -7.72
N GLN A 32 9.87 -3.78 -7.73
CA GLN A 32 9.20 -3.24 -8.89
C GLN A 32 8.17 -2.20 -8.48
N VAL A 33 8.12 -1.13 -9.27
CA VAL A 33 7.06 -0.12 -9.21
C VAL A 33 6.36 -0.09 -10.56
N ILE A 34 5.10 -0.49 -10.58
CA ILE A 34 4.33 -0.66 -11.81
C ILE A 34 3.01 0.12 -11.74
N PHE A 35 2.59 0.61 -12.90
CA PHE A 35 1.27 1.21 -13.10
C PHE A 35 0.44 0.22 -13.89
N SER A 36 -0.65 -0.26 -13.27
CA SER A 36 -1.59 -1.16 -13.93
C SER A 36 -2.67 -0.40 -14.69
N TYR A 37 -3.59 -1.14 -15.33
CA TYR A 37 -4.69 -0.55 -16.09
C TYR A 37 -5.50 0.42 -15.23
N GLY A 38 -5.76 1.63 -15.76
CA GLY A 38 -6.36 2.73 -14.99
C GLY A 38 -5.35 3.57 -14.19
N ASP A 39 -4.05 3.45 -14.49
CA ASP A 39 -2.94 4.14 -13.83
C ASP A 39 -2.87 3.90 -12.31
N GLU A 40 -3.39 2.76 -11.86
CA GLU A 40 -3.27 2.33 -10.46
C GLU A 40 -1.82 1.93 -10.16
N LEU A 41 -1.23 2.58 -9.15
CA LEU A 41 0.11 2.31 -8.70
C LEU A 41 0.16 0.99 -7.92
N ARG A 42 1.16 0.17 -8.21
CA ARG A 42 1.45 -1.07 -7.51
C ARG A 42 2.94 -1.20 -7.23
N LEU A 43 3.25 -1.72 -6.04
CA LEU A 43 4.59 -1.97 -5.57
C LEU A 43 4.73 -3.44 -5.20
N ASP A 44 5.79 -4.08 -5.69
CA ASP A 44 6.13 -5.46 -5.39
C ASP A 44 7.37 -5.53 -4.49
N PHE A 45 7.30 -6.36 -3.44
CA PHE A 45 8.36 -6.52 -2.45
C PHE A 45 8.69 -8.00 -2.18
N GLY A 46 9.88 -8.22 -1.63
CA GLY A 46 10.38 -9.52 -1.20
C GLY A 46 10.63 -10.49 -2.35
N GLU A 47 10.56 -11.80 -2.07
CA GLU A 47 10.89 -12.83 -3.06
C GLU A 47 10.07 -12.69 -4.35
N MET A 48 10.77 -12.48 -5.48
CA MET A 48 10.14 -12.37 -6.79
C MET A 48 9.90 -13.76 -7.39
N SER A 49 8.67 -13.99 -7.87
CA SER A 49 8.27 -15.24 -8.53
C SER A 49 7.48 -14.97 -9.80
N ALA A 50 7.56 -15.88 -10.77
CA ALA A 50 6.73 -15.79 -11.98
C ALA A 50 5.26 -16.03 -11.64
N TYR A 51 4.34 -15.39 -12.38
CA TYR A 51 2.91 -15.71 -12.24
C TYR A 51 2.63 -17.17 -12.64
N THR A 52 1.76 -17.83 -11.88
CA THR A 52 1.36 -19.24 -12.14
C THR A 52 0.51 -19.40 -13.39
N HIS A 53 -0.24 -18.36 -13.77
CA HIS A 53 -1.11 -18.41 -14.94
C HIS A 53 -0.28 -18.36 -16.24
N PRO A 54 -0.45 -19.30 -17.19
CA PRO A 54 0.41 -19.43 -18.37
C PRO A 54 0.55 -18.16 -19.21
N LYS A 55 -0.52 -17.37 -19.34
CA LYS A 55 -0.49 -16.11 -20.10
C LYS A 55 0.35 -15.01 -19.45
N LEU A 56 0.58 -15.09 -18.13
CA LEU A 56 1.32 -14.11 -17.34
C LEU A 56 2.68 -14.64 -16.89
N ALA A 57 3.07 -15.87 -17.27
CA ALA A 57 4.31 -16.50 -16.82
C ALA A 57 5.59 -15.73 -17.22
N HIS A 58 5.50 -14.77 -18.13
CA HIS A 58 6.58 -13.86 -18.52
C HIS A 58 6.71 -12.65 -17.59
N LEU A 59 5.75 -12.44 -16.68
CA LEU A 59 5.74 -11.40 -15.67
C LEU A 59 6.13 -12.01 -14.32
N CYS A 60 6.70 -11.16 -13.45
CA CYS A 60 7.02 -11.51 -12.08
C CYS A 60 6.13 -10.73 -11.11
N LYS A 61 6.00 -11.26 -9.90
CA LYS A 61 5.38 -10.61 -8.75
C LYS A 61 6.22 -10.80 -7.50
N GLY A 62 6.15 -9.84 -6.59
CA GLY A 62 6.68 -9.98 -5.24
C GLY A 62 5.85 -10.93 -4.41
N SER A 63 6.45 -11.43 -3.33
CA SER A 63 5.74 -12.18 -2.29
C SER A 63 4.76 -11.27 -1.52
N TRP A 64 5.06 -9.97 -1.48
CA TRP A 64 4.13 -8.91 -1.07
C TRP A 64 3.81 -8.01 -2.27
N GLN A 65 2.52 -7.69 -2.46
CA GLN A 65 2.10 -6.75 -3.49
C GLN A 65 1.15 -5.71 -2.90
N LEU A 66 1.53 -4.45 -2.91
CA LEU A 66 0.66 -3.35 -2.52
C LEU A 66 0.03 -2.73 -3.78
N GLY A 67 -1.29 -2.78 -3.90
CA GLY A 67 -2.04 -2.02 -4.89
C GLY A 67 -2.69 -0.80 -4.23
N THR A 68 -2.39 0.40 -4.73
CA THR A 68 -2.94 1.66 -4.19
C THR A 68 -4.33 1.99 -4.74
N ARG A 69 -4.87 1.16 -5.64
CA ARG A 69 -6.11 1.42 -6.37
C ARG A 69 -6.10 2.84 -6.98
N ALA A 70 -7.23 3.54 -6.97
CA ALA A 70 -7.34 4.93 -7.41
C ALA A 70 -7.03 5.96 -6.28
N THR A 71 -6.42 5.53 -5.17
CA THR A 71 -6.18 6.43 -4.03
C THR A 71 -5.13 7.48 -4.38
N PRO A 72 -5.42 8.78 -4.11
CA PRO A 72 -4.42 9.83 -4.27
C PRO A 72 -3.14 9.55 -3.47
N TRP A 73 -1.99 9.90 -4.03
CA TRP A 73 -0.71 9.66 -3.38
C TRP A 73 0.27 10.81 -3.58
N VAL A 74 1.22 10.93 -2.66
CA VAL A 74 2.34 11.87 -2.68
C VAL A 74 3.63 11.10 -2.48
N PHE A 75 4.60 11.33 -3.36
CA PHE A 75 5.95 10.79 -3.25
C PHE A 75 6.95 11.91 -2.94
N LYS A 76 7.72 11.74 -1.87
CA LYS A 76 8.67 12.75 -1.38
C LYS A 76 9.97 12.12 -0.90
N GLN A 77 11.00 12.96 -0.77
CA GLN A 77 12.25 12.62 -0.09
C GLN A 77 12.53 13.67 0.98
N GLY A 78 12.51 13.28 2.25
CA GLY A 78 12.41 14.20 3.38
C GLY A 78 11.21 15.14 3.21
N ASP A 79 11.45 16.46 3.30
CA ASP A 79 10.40 17.48 3.14
C ASP A 79 10.11 17.85 1.68
N ARG A 80 10.86 17.32 0.70
CA ARG A 80 10.73 17.67 -0.71
C ARG A 80 9.77 16.72 -1.42
N ILE A 81 8.63 17.25 -1.87
CA ILE A 81 7.73 16.54 -2.80
C ILE A 81 8.46 16.35 -4.15
N LEU A 82 8.53 15.10 -4.61
CA LEU A 82 9.10 14.73 -5.90
C LEU A 82 8.02 14.62 -6.97
N THR A 83 6.87 14.03 -6.64
CA THR A 83 5.68 13.95 -7.50
C THR A 83 4.42 13.55 -6.70
N SER A 84 3.24 13.69 -7.27
CA SER A 84 1.94 13.32 -6.67
C SER A 84 0.91 12.96 -7.73
N SER A 85 -0.16 12.26 -7.36
CA SER A 85 -1.29 11.94 -8.25
C SER A 85 -2.47 12.93 -8.21
N LEU A 86 -2.37 14.00 -7.41
CA LEU A 86 -3.39 15.04 -7.35
C LEU A 86 -3.55 15.72 -8.73
N PRO A 87 -4.75 16.23 -9.07
CA PRO A 87 -5.08 16.58 -10.44
C PRO A 87 -4.19 17.70 -10.94
N VAL A 88 -3.34 17.33 -11.90
CA VAL A 88 -2.72 18.25 -12.84
C VAL A 88 -3.34 17.85 -14.19
N ASP A 89 -3.68 18.81 -15.06
CA ASP A 89 -3.98 18.49 -16.46
C ASP A 89 -2.65 18.08 -17.11
N ILE A 90 -2.20 16.85 -16.84
CA ILE A 90 -0.90 16.32 -17.27
C ILE A 90 -1.05 15.61 -18.62
N ASP A 91 -0.16 15.91 -19.55
CA ASP A 91 -0.07 15.22 -20.83
C ASP A 91 0.57 13.81 -20.69
N GLU A 92 0.52 12.99 -21.74
CA GLU A 92 1.10 11.64 -21.71
C GLU A 92 2.62 11.63 -21.40
N VAL A 93 3.34 12.71 -21.75
CA VAL A 93 4.79 12.83 -21.52
C VAL A 93 5.08 13.06 -20.03
N GLU A 94 4.22 13.80 -19.35
CA GLU A 94 4.30 14.04 -17.92
C GLU A 94 4.00 12.77 -17.11
N ILE A 95 3.10 11.89 -17.57
CA ILE A 95 2.85 10.58 -16.94
C ILE A 95 4.12 9.71 -16.94
N ASP A 96 4.85 9.65 -18.06
CA ASP A 96 6.11 8.89 -18.14
C ASP A 96 7.19 9.46 -17.22
N ALA A 97 7.22 10.78 -17.03
CA ALA A 97 8.12 11.41 -16.07
C ALA A 97 7.77 11.03 -14.63
N VAL A 98 6.48 11.05 -14.27
CA VAL A 98 5.98 10.61 -12.95
C VAL A 98 6.37 9.16 -12.68
N LYS A 99 6.19 8.27 -13.67
CA LYS A 99 6.57 6.85 -13.58
C LYS A 99 8.06 6.69 -13.28
N LYS A 100 8.92 7.38 -14.03
CA LYS A 100 10.38 7.36 -13.82
C LYS A 100 10.80 7.89 -12.46
N VAL A 101 10.10 8.90 -11.93
CA VAL A 101 10.37 9.44 -10.60
C VAL A 101 10.03 8.39 -9.54
N LEU A 102 8.87 7.73 -9.63
CA LEU A 102 8.47 6.69 -8.68
C LEU A 102 9.34 5.43 -8.72
N GLN A 103 9.91 5.09 -9.88
CA GLN A 103 10.88 4.00 -10.01
C GLN A 103 12.15 4.21 -9.16
N GLN A 104 12.37 5.40 -8.59
CA GLN A 104 13.44 5.62 -7.59
C GLN A 104 13.22 4.82 -6.30
N LEU A 105 12.01 4.33 -6.05
CA LEU A 105 11.71 3.38 -4.96
C LEU A 105 12.20 1.96 -5.27
N GLU A 106 12.50 1.62 -6.53
CA GLU A 106 13.03 0.31 -6.86
C GLU A 106 14.42 0.12 -6.24
N ASN A 107 14.66 -1.07 -5.73
CA ASN A 107 15.85 -1.47 -4.97
C ASN A 107 16.01 -0.71 -3.63
N LYS A 108 14.94 -0.10 -3.11
CA LYS A 108 14.91 0.52 -1.79
C LYS A 108 14.29 -0.42 -0.76
N GLU A 109 14.95 -0.52 0.39
CA GLU A 109 14.42 -1.23 1.56
C GLU A 109 13.25 -0.47 2.17
N LEU A 110 12.17 -1.17 2.49
CA LEU A 110 11.06 -0.64 3.27
C LEU A 110 11.42 -0.61 4.75
N ILE A 111 11.45 0.60 5.32
CA ILE A 111 11.84 0.86 6.71
C ILE A 111 10.62 0.92 7.63
N ASP A 112 9.50 1.46 7.13
CA ASP A 112 8.28 1.57 7.92
C ASP A 112 7.02 1.46 7.04
N PHE A 113 5.95 0.95 7.64
CA PHE A 113 4.62 0.81 7.05
C PHE A 113 3.60 1.20 8.12
N ALA A 114 3.10 2.43 8.05
CA ALA A 114 2.27 3.02 9.09
C ALA A 114 0.95 3.54 8.51
N ILE A 115 -0.15 3.20 9.16
CA ILE A 115 -1.47 3.78 8.89
C ILE A 115 -1.78 4.82 9.98
N ASP A 116 -2.33 5.96 9.58
CA ASP A 116 -3.00 6.89 10.49
C ASP A 116 -4.49 6.59 10.49
N ALA A 117 -5.02 6.12 11.63
CA ALA A 117 -6.42 5.74 11.73
C ALA A 117 -7.39 6.92 11.69
N HIS A 118 -6.96 8.18 11.73
CA HIS A 118 -7.87 9.32 11.68
C HIS A 118 -8.29 9.66 10.25
N ASN A 119 -7.39 9.47 9.29
CA ASN A 119 -7.59 9.80 7.89
C ASN A 119 -7.39 8.59 6.95
N ILE A 120 -7.14 7.40 7.50
CA ILE A 120 -6.84 6.16 6.76
C ILE A 120 -5.62 6.33 5.82
N SER A 121 -4.78 7.33 6.07
CA SER A 121 -3.57 7.56 5.28
C SER A 121 -2.56 6.47 5.56
N LEU A 122 -2.00 5.92 4.48
CA LEU A 122 -0.92 4.94 4.56
C LEU A 122 0.40 5.63 4.21
N THR A 123 1.39 5.54 5.09
CA THR A 123 2.76 6.00 4.84
C THR A 123 3.70 4.81 4.77
N LEU A 124 4.38 4.69 3.64
CA LEU A 124 5.53 3.81 3.45
C LEU A 124 6.79 4.65 3.53
N VAL A 125 7.71 4.28 4.42
CA VAL A 125 9.03 4.92 4.53
C VAL A 125 10.07 3.95 4.02
N PHE A 126 10.96 4.44 3.18
CA PHE A 126 12.05 3.67 2.57
C PHE A 126 13.40 4.22 3.00
N GLU A 127 14.47 3.47 2.72
CA GLU A 127 15.84 3.94 2.95
C GLU A 127 16.09 5.31 2.27
N SER A 128 17.07 6.07 2.74
CA SER A 128 17.38 7.42 2.21
C SER A 128 16.22 8.43 2.31
N ASP A 129 15.31 8.22 3.27
CA ASP A 129 14.20 9.12 3.61
C ASP A 129 13.19 9.34 2.46
N TYR A 130 13.06 8.35 1.59
CA TYR A 130 11.99 8.32 0.61
C TYR A 130 10.67 7.93 1.29
N GLN A 131 9.58 8.60 0.94
CA GLN A 131 8.27 8.34 1.52
C GLN A 131 7.20 8.34 0.43
N LEU A 132 6.36 7.30 0.42
CA LEU A 132 5.14 7.23 -0.37
C LEU A 132 3.95 7.31 0.58
N ILE A 133 3.09 8.31 0.40
CA ILE A 133 1.95 8.59 1.27
C ILE A 133 0.68 8.45 0.43
N LEU A 134 -0.18 7.51 0.78
CA LEU A 134 -1.54 7.41 0.24
C LEU A 134 -2.48 8.28 1.07
N GLN A 135 -3.30 9.07 0.40
CA GLN A 135 -4.22 10.04 0.98
C GLN A 135 -5.63 9.76 0.47
N PRO A 136 -6.36 8.83 1.10
CA PRO A 136 -7.76 8.56 0.76
C PRO A 136 -8.63 9.82 0.76
N ASP A 137 -9.52 9.93 -0.24
CA ASP A 137 -10.63 10.87 -0.15
C ASP A 137 -11.74 10.22 0.68
N LEU A 138 -11.95 10.75 1.89
CA LEU A 138 -12.99 10.27 2.81
C LEU A 138 -14.41 10.59 2.33
N GLN A 139 -14.56 11.44 1.30
CA GLN A 139 -15.84 11.74 0.68
C GLN A 139 -16.11 10.88 -0.56
N ASP A 140 -15.15 10.08 -1.02
CA ASP A 140 -15.37 9.14 -2.13
C ASP A 140 -16.40 8.07 -1.74
N ASP A 141 -17.51 8.03 -2.47
CA ASP A 141 -18.63 7.12 -2.28
C ASP A 141 -18.62 5.95 -3.28
N SER A 142 -17.53 5.77 -4.02
CA SER A 142 -17.34 4.67 -4.98
C SER A 142 -17.52 3.29 -4.36
N GLY A 143 -17.34 3.18 -3.03
CA GLY A 143 -17.34 1.92 -2.30
C GLY A 143 -16.13 1.03 -2.61
N LEU A 144 -15.14 1.57 -3.33
CA LEU A 144 -13.92 0.85 -3.65
C LEU A 144 -12.94 0.87 -2.47
N PRO A 145 -12.12 -0.18 -2.31
CA PRO A 145 -11.01 -0.14 -1.37
C PRO A 145 -10.04 0.99 -1.71
N TYR A 146 -9.44 1.58 -0.68
CA TYR A 146 -8.35 2.52 -0.84
C TYR A 146 -7.05 1.81 -1.23
N TRP A 147 -6.76 0.68 -0.61
CA TRP A 147 -5.59 -0.12 -0.97
C TRP A 147 -5.77 -1.58 -0.57
N GLU A 148 -4.98 -2.42 -1.23
CA GLU A 148 -4.94 -3.87 -1.03
C GLU A 148 -3.49 -4.32 -0.88
N LEU A 149 -3.22 -5.18 0.09
CA LEU A 149 -1.93 -5.80 0.31
C LEU A 149 -2.07 -7.32 0.18
N PHE A 150 -1.54 -7.86 -0.92
CA PHE A 150 -1.38 -9.30 -1.11
C PHE A 150 -0.16 -9.77 -0.32
N MET A 151 -0.33 -10.85 0.43
CA MET A 151 0.66 -11.35 1.37
C MET A 151 1.19 -12.74 0.97
N PRO A 152 2.40 -13.13 1.40
CA PRO A 152 2.97 -14.45 1.11
C PRO A 152 2.14 -15.61 1.64
N THR A 153 1.29 -15.36 2.64
CA THR A 153 0.38 -16.34 3.25
C THR A 153 -0.87 -16.61 2.43
N GLU A 154 -0.91 -16.16 1.16
CA GLU A 154 -2.09 -16.26 0.29
C GLU A 154 -3.33 -15.54 0.87
N GLN A 155 -3.08 -14.45 1.58
CA GLN A 155 -4.12 -13.58 2.13
C GLN A 155 -4.05 -12.20 1.49
N VAL A 156 -5.19 -11.51 1.46
CA VAL A 156 -5.28 -10.10 1.06
C VAL A 156 -5.80 -9.30 2.24
N LEU A 157 -5.04 -8.27 2.62
CA LEU A 157 -5.50 -7.22 3.52
C LEU A 157 -6.07 -6.10 2.66
N THR A 158 -7.35 -5.79 2.85
CA THR A 158 -8.06 -4.73 2.13
C THR A 158 -8.46 -3.66 3.12
N VAL A 159 -8.21 -2.38 2.79
CA VAL A 159 -8.61 -1.23 3.62
C VAL A 159 -9.37 -0.24 2.75
N GLY A 160 -10.50 0.25 3.25
CA GLY A 160 -11.42 1.07 2.48
C GLY A 160 -12.23 2.07 3.33
N PRO A 161 -13.27 2.66 2.73
CA PRO A 161 -14.14 3.66 3.36
C PRO A 161 -14.74 3.20 4.70
N ASP A 162 -15.24 4.15 5.49
CA ASP A 162 -15.90 3.88 6.79
C ASP A 162 -15.03 3.13 7.81
N PHE A 163 -13.71 3.29 7.74
CA PHE A 163 -12.73 2.55 8.56
C PHE A 163 -12.85 1.04 8.39
N PHE A 164 -13.35 0.61 7.23
CA PHE A 164 -13.45 -0.80 6.88
C PHE A 164 -12.06 -1.37 6.62
N TRP A 165 -11.83 -2.56 7.17
CA TRP A 165 -10.71 -3.40 6.80
C TRP A 165 -11.11 -4.87 6.89
N GLU A 166 -10.51 -5.68 6.04
CA GLU A 166 -10.65 -7.13 6.10
C GLU A 166 -9.36 -7.83 5.70
N CYS A 167 -9.17 -9.05 6.22
CA CYS A 167 -8.09 -9.93 5.83
C CYS A 167 -8.68 -11.29 5.48
N LYS A 168 -8.62 -11.69 4.20
CA LYS A 168 -9.24 -12.92 3.67
C LYS A 168 -8.23 -13.75 2.89
N SER A 169 -8.52 -15.04 2.75
CA SER A 169 -7.78 -15.91 1.83
C SER A 169 -8.05 -15.49 0.38
N ILE A 170 -7.04 -15.54 -0.49
CA ILE A 170 -7.19 -15.27 -1.93
C ILE A 170 -8.10 -16.29 -2.64
N HIS A 171 -8.40 -17.41 -1.98
CA HIS A 171 -9.27 -18.48 -2.50
C HIS A 171 -10.72 -18.35 -2.03
N GLU A 172 -11.01 -17.42 -1.11
CA GLU A 172 -12.36 -17.10 -0.65
C GLU A 172 -12.94 -15.97 -1.51
N GLY A 173 -13.24 -16.29 -2.77
CA GLY A 173 -13.91 -15.42 -3.74
C GLY A 173 -15.31 -15.89 -4.10
#